data_AF-A0A1R1SPS4-F1
#
_entry.id   AF-A0A1R1SPS4-F1
#
_cell.length_a   1.000
_cell.length_b   1.000
_cell.length_c   1.000
_cell.angle_alpha   90.00
_cell.angle_beta   90.00
_cell.angle_gamma   90.00
#
_symmetry.space_group_name_H-M   'P 1'
#
loop_
_entity.id
_entity.type
_entity.pdbx_description
1 polymer ?
#
loop_
_entity_poly.entity_id
_entity_poly.type
_entity_poly.pdbx_seq_one_letter_code
_entity_poly.pdbx_strand_id
1 'polypeptide(L)'
;MWCDRLVRGLDQHEFEVYALSRSPRQASGGFMELPGAVRRVRTAPLWGEVAGTPRRGRESYGRRERRRFAECFGELAAAISAPGGPGSPVAPAVPASLDAPAAPAVPEPDRAEWAGGTDSTGYADGRQADRFASGLYGLADLAREHGGLPAALRSETAVRALERACHTPGALHGAHQARVADLLTLAGALERALRPLSLDWYGEGHGEGPGATAGPGLSGVDLCHAASAGPAALPGLLARRFFGTPLLVTEYGVRLREYYLASAARPAAPRSAAHSGPVRTLLASFQGRLAAEAYARAALVTPGNTHVRRWQERCGAAPERLRTVYPGMDASRFAEVGERGAGGAGRAG
;
A
#
# COMPACT_ATOMS: atom_id res chain seq x y z
N MET A 1 -1.85 -14.11 13.61
CA MET A 1 -2.04 -12.89 12.78
C MET A 1 -1.82 -11.68 13.69
N TRP A 2 -1.13 -10.61 13.27
CA TRP A 2 -0.86 -9.45 14.13
C TRP A 2 -2.14 -8.82 14.71
N CYS A 3 -3.17 -8.64 13.88
CA CYS A 3 -4.44 -8.05 14.32
C CYS A 3 -5.07 -8.82 15.49
N ASP A 4 -5.00 -10.15 15.49
CA ASP A 4 -5.50 -10.97 16.59
C ASP A 4 -4.73 -10.74 17.89
N ARG A 5 -3.39 -10.66 17.83
CA ARG A 5 -2.58 -10.33 19.01
C ARG A 5 -2.88 -8.93 19.54
N LEU A 6 -3.08 -7.96 18.64
CA LEU A 6 -3.38 -6.58 19.02
C LEU A 6 -4.72 -6.48 19.74
N VAL A 7 -5.78 -7.06 19.17
CA VAL A 7 -7.13 -7.02 19.74
C VAL A 7 -7.19 -7.78 21.06
N ARG A 8 -6.44 -8.87 21.22
CA ARG A 8 -6.35 -9.63 22.47
C ARG A 8 -5.49 -8.96 23.55
N GLY A 9 -4.48 -8.18 23.15
CA GLY A 9 -3.53 -7.56 24.07
C GLY A 9 -3.89 -6.14 24.51
N LEU A 10 -5.01 -5.59 24.01
CA LEU A 10 -5.47 -4.22 24.26
C LEU A 10 -6.97 -4.22 24.62
N ASP A 11 -7.38 -5.08 25.53
CA ASP A 11 -8.78 -5.30 25.91
C ASP A 11 -9.45 -4.08 26.59
N GLN A 12 -8.66 -3.10 27.01
CA GLN A 12 -9.16 -1.80 27.47
C GLN A 12 -9.74 -0.91 26.35
N HIS A 13 -9.64 -1.33 25.08
CA HIS A 13 -10.16 -0.61 23.92
C HIS A 13 -11.22 -1.43 23.17
N GLU A 14 -12.18 -0.73 22.56
CA GLU A 14 -13.17 -1.35 21.69
C GLU A 14 -12.66 -1.40 20.24
N PHE A 15 -12.92 -2.50 19.53
CA PHE A 15 -12.46 -2.70 18.17
C PHE A 15 -13.59 -2.97 17.20
N GLU A 16 -13.54 -2.28 16.05
CA GLU A 16 -14.20 -2.71 14.82
C GLU A 16 -13.15 -3.23 13.84
N VAL A 17 -13.33 -4.46 13.35
CA VAL A 17 -12.38 -5.11 12.44
C VAL A 17 -12.87 -5.01 11.00
N TYR A 18 -12.08 -4.37 10.15
CA TYR A 18 -12.33 -4.21 8.73
C TYR A 18 -11.35 -5.06 7.92
N ALA A 19 -11.82 -6.17 7.35
CA ALA A 19 -10.97 -7.16 6.69
C ALA A 19 -11.16 -7.20 5.18
N LEU A 20 -10.08 -6.92 4.45
CA LEU A 20 -10.01 -7.05 2.99
C LEU A 20 -9.48 -8.43 2.61
N SER A 21 -10.32 -9.27 2.00
CA SER A 21 -9.88 -10.59 1.51
C SER A 21 -9.32 -10.48 0.09
N ARG A 22 -8.24 -11.21 -0.22
CA ARG A 22 -7.57 -11.17 -1.52
C ARG A 22 -7.84 -12.39 -2.40
N SER A 23 -8.49 -13.42 -1.85
CA SER A 23 -8.85 -14.63 -2.58
C SER A 23 -10.06 -15.34 -1.95
N PRO A 24 -10.76 -16.20 -2.71
CA PRO A 24 -11.84 -17.03 -2.17
C PRO A 24 -11.38 -17.89 -1.01
N ARG A 25 -10.18 -18.49 -1.13
CA ARG A 25 -9.58 -19.32 -0.09
C ARG A 25 -9.39 -18.57 1.22
N GLN A 26 -9.02 -17.29 1.15
CA GLN A 26 -8.86 -16.45 2.34
C GLN A 26 -10.24 -16.11 2.96
N ALA A 27 -11.24 -15.85 2.12
CA ALA A 27 -12.60 -15.57 2.60
C ALA A 27 -13.26 -16.78 3.26
N SER A 28 -12.99 -18.00 2.78
CA SER A 28 -13.50 -19.25 3.35
C SER A 28 -12.73 -19.75 4.58
N GLY A 29 -11.63 -19.10 4.96
CA GLY A 29 -10.73 -19.56 6.03
C GLY A 29 -11.27 -19.45 7.46
N GLY A 30 -12.51 -18.95 7.64
CA GLY A 30 -13.11 -18.71 8.94
C GLY A 30 -12.44 -17.58 9.73
N PHE A 31 -13.07 -17.18 10.83
CA PHE A 31 -12.46 -16.30 11.83
C PHE A 31 -12.00 -17.15 13.01
N MET A 32 -10.90 -16.74 13.64
CA MET A 32 -10.57 -17.24 14.98
C MET A 32 -11.60 -16.68 15.98
N GLU A 33 -11.73 -17.31 17.14
CA GLU A 33 -12.61 -16.82 18.20
C GLU A 33 -12.32 -15.34 18.48
N LEU A 34 -13.35 -14.49 18.40
CA LEU A 34 -13.21 -13.04 18.52
C LEU A 34 -13.28 -12.65 20.00
N PRO A 35 -12.32 -11.88 20.52
CA PRO A 35 -12.40 -11.34 21.88
C PRO A 35 -13.62 -10.44 22.07
N GLY A 36 -14.15 -10.35 23.30
CA GLY A 36 -15.31 -9.51 23.62
C GLY A 36 -15.12 -8.01 23.35
N ALA A 37 -13.86 -7.56 23.25
CA ALA A 37 -13.51 -6.20 22.82
C ALA A 37 -13.86 -5.90 21.35
N VAL A 38 -14.06 -6.93 20.51
CA VAL A 38 -14.48 -6.75 19.11
C VAL A 38 -15.98 -6.58 19.02
N ARG A 39 -16.42 -5.34 18.82
CA ARG A 39 -17.84 -4.99 18.67
C ARG A 39 -18.40 -5.43 17.32
N ARG A 40 -17.57 -5.39 16.27
CA ARG A 40 -18.01 -5.60 14.88
C ARG A 40 -16.91 -6.10 13.97
N VAL A 41 -17.28 -6.93 12.99
CA VAL A 41 -16.40 -7.33 11.89
C VAL A 41 -17.09 -7.04 10.56
N ARG A 42 -16.43 -6.32 9.67
CA ARG A 42 -16.86 -6.08 8.28
C ARG A 42 -15.83 -6.62 7.32
N THR A 43 -16.28 -7.34 6.30
CA THR A 43 -15.39 -7.90 5.29
C THR A 43 -15.75 -7.41 3.90
N ALA A 44 -14.74 -7.26 3.06
CA ALA A 44 -14.94 -6.95 1.65
C ALA A 44 -13.95 -7.74 0.78
N PRO A 45 -14.40 -8.39 -0.31
CA PRO A 45 -13.52 -9.06 -1.23
C PRO A 45 -12.87 -8.08 -2.22
N LEU A 46 -11.54 -8.10 -2.29
CA LEU A 46 -10.76 -7.45 -3.36
C LEU A 46 -10.64 -8.35 -4.60
N TRP A 47 -11.42 -9.41 -4.69
CA TRP A 47 -11.41 -10.41 -5.77
C TRP A 47 -12.84 -10.70 -6.24
N GLY A 48 -12.97 -11.46 -7.33
CA GLY A 48 -14.26 -11.75 -7.94
C GLY A 48 -14.90 -10.53 -8.62
N GLU A 49 -16.07 -10.74 -9.22
CA GLU A 49 -16.92 -9.63 -9.65
C GLU A 49 -17.45 -8.86 -8.43
N VAL A 50 -17.74 -7.57 -8.60
CA VAL A 50 -18.30 -6.75 -7.54
C VAL A 50 -19.70 -7.30 -7.20
N ALA A 51 -19.81 -8.03 -6.09
CA ALA A 51 -21.08 -8.52 -5.59
C ALA A 51 -21.98 -7.31 -5.27
N GLY A 52 -23.19 -7.29 -5.84
CA GLY A 52 -24.17 -6.25 -5.55
C GLY A 52 -24.16 -5.02 -6.46
N THR A 53 -23.75 -5.15 -7.74
CA THR A 53 -24.29 -4.18 -8.71
C THR A 53 -25.80 -4.42 -8.82
N PRO A 54 -26.68 -3.48 -8.43
CA PRO A 54 -28.06 -3.60 -8.85
C PRO A 54 -28.03 -3.58 -10.38
N ARG A 55 -28.53 -4.66 -11.01
CA ARG A 55 -28.70 -4.74 -12.47
C ARG A 55 -29.67 -3.70 -13.04
N ARG A 56 -30.11 -2.72 -12.25
CA ARG A 56 -30.88 -1.54 -12.66
C ARG A 56 -30.57 -0.37 -11.71
N GLY A 57 -30.07 0.75 -12.24
CA GLY A 57 -30.40 2.07 -11.67
C GLY A 57 -29.32 2.95 -11.01
N ARG A 58 -28.02 2.63 -11.01
CA ARG A 58 -26.97 3.66 -10.80
C ARG A 58 -26.20 3.86 -12.10
N GLU A 59 -26.56 4.95 -12.76
CA GLU A 59 -26.17 5.32 -14.11
C GLU A 59 -24.66 5.31 -14.29
N SER A 60 -24.22 4.85 -15.47
CA SER A 60 -22.87 5.15 -15.93
C SER A 60 -22.61 6.65 -15.77
N TYR A 61 -21.44 7.05 -15.27
CA TYR A 61 -21.07 8.45 -15.09
C TYR A 61 -21.58 9.35 -16.23
N GLY A 62 -22.20 10.47 -15.86
CA GLY A 62 -22.56 11.52 -16.80
C GLY A 62 -21.31 12.18 -17.39
N ARG A 63 -21.50 13.15 -18.28
CA ARG A 63 -20.39 13.80 -18.98
C ARG A 63 -19.40 14.47 -18.01
N ARG A 64 -19.90 15.10 -16.95
CA ARG A 64 -19.08 15.82 -15.96
C ARG A 64 -18.29 14.84 -15.09
N GLU A 65 -18.93 13.79 -14.62
CA GLU A 65 -18.34 12.75 -13.78
C GLU A 65 -17.28 11.95 -14.56
N ARG A 66 -17.53 11.66 -15.85
CA ARG A 66 -16.53 11.03 -16.73
C ARG A 66 -15.31 11.91 -16.95
N ARG A 67 -15.49 13.23 -17.06
CA ARG A 67 -14.39 14.17 -17.19
C ARG A 67 -13.56 14.22 -15.91
N ARG A 68 -14.21 14.38 -14.75
CA ARG A 68 -13.53 14.36 -13.44
C ARG A 68 -12.80 13.04 -13.20
N PHE A 69 -13.44 11.91 -13.53
CA PHE A 69 -12.78 10.60 -13.51
C PHE A 69 -11.53 10.58 -14.39
N ALA A 70 -11.62 11.04 -15.64
CA ALA A 70 -10.50 11.03 -16.57
C ALA A 70 -9.33 11.92 -16.10
N GLU A 71 -9.65 13.06 -15.47
CA GLU A 71 -8.66 13.97 -14.87
C GLU A 71 -7.98 13.29 -13.67
N CYS A 72 -8.74 12.84 -12.66
CA CYS A 72 -8.17 12.21 -11.45
C CYS A 72 -7.42 10.91 -11.75
N PHE A 73 -8.00 10.04 -12.60
CA PHE A 73 -7.34 8.80 -13.01
C PHE A 73 -6.13 9.06 -13.91
N GLY A 74 -6.16 10.13 -14.71
CA GLY A 74 -5.03 10.60 -15.50
C GLY A 74 -3.83 10.99 -14.64
N GLU A 75 -4.06 11.77 -13.56
CA GLU A 75 -3.00 12.13 -12.60
C GLU A 75 -2.43 10.90 -11.89
N LEU A 76 -3.29 9.96 -11.48
CA LEU A 76 -2.86 8.70 -10.89
C LEU A 76 -2.01 7.88 -11.90
N ALA A 77 -2.49 7.75 -13.14
CA ALA A 77 -1.79 7.02 -14.21
C ALA A 77 -0.44 7.66 -14.54
N ALA A 78 -0.37 8.98 -14.63
CA ALA A 78 0.86 9.72 -14.88
C ALA A 78 1.87 9.52 -13.74
N ALA A 79 1.42 9.56 -12.48
CA ALA A 79 2.29 9.33 -11.35
C ALA A 79 2.86 7.90 -11.36
N ILE A 80 2.04 6.86 -11.55
CA ILE A 80 2.54 5.47 -11.55
C ILE A 80 3.47 5.16 -12.73
N SER A 81 3.28 5.84 -13.86
CA SER A 81 4.15 5.67 -15.04
C SER A 81 5.44 6.49 -14.95
N ALA A 82 5.56 7.43 -14.02
CA ALA A 82 6.75 8.27 -13.89
C ALA A 82 7.87 7.63 -13.03
N PRO A 83 9.15 7.91 -13.36
CA PRO A 83 10.30 7.53 -12.55
C PRO A 83 10.33 8.30 -11.22
N GLY A 84 11.12 7.81 -10.26
CA GLY A 84 11.23 8.42 -8.93
C GLY A 84 10.01 8.13 -8.07
N GLY A 85 9.78 6.86 -7.75
CA GLY A 85 8.83 6.48 -6.70
C GLY A 85 9.58 6.29 -5.38
N PRO A 86 9.03 6.73 -4.24
CA PRO A 86 9.57 6.41 -2.91
C PRO A 86 9.75 4.89 -2.77
N GLY A 87 10.97 4.45 -2.41
CA GLY A 87 11.31 3.03 -2.31
C GLY A 87 11.72 2.33 -3.62
N SER A 88 11.90 3.05 -4.73
CA SER A 88 12.58 2.50 -5.92
C SER A 88 13.98 2.02 -5.52
N PRO A 89 14.39 0.77 -5.84
CA PRO A 89 15.76 0.35 -5.61
C PRO A 89 16.65 1.18 -6.55
N VAL A 90 17.20 2.27 -6.05
CA VAL A 90 18.44 2.81 -6.63
C VAL A 90 19.44 1.68 -6.47
N ALA A 91 19.77 1.01 -7.57
CA ALA A 91 20.88 0.07 -7.59
C ALA A 91 22.08 0.84 -7.04
N PRO A 92 22.77 0.36 -5.98
CA PRO A 92 24.01 1.00 -5.59
C PRO A 92 24.92 0.95 -6.81
N ALA A 93 25.43 2.11 -7.24
CA ALA A 93 26.49 2.15 -8.23
C ALA A 93 27.61 1.27 -7.68
N VAL A 94 27.84 0.12 -8.32
CA VAL A 94 29.01 -0.71 -8.04
C VAL A 94 30.18 0.09 -8.61
N PRO A 95 31.10 0.65 -7.80
CA PRO A 95 32.31 1.20 -8.38
C PRO A 95 33.07 0.03 -8.99
N ALA A 96 33.26 0.09 -10.30
CA ALA A 96 34.11 -0.84 -11.02
C ALA A 96 35.56 -0.68 -10.51
N SER A 97 36.22 -1.84 -10.39
CA SER A 97 37.66 -2.07 -10.25
C SER A 97 38.38 -1.48 -9.02
N LEU A 98 38.73 -2.40 -8.11
CA LEU A 98 39.95 -2.34 -7.34
C LEU A 98 41.14 -2.57 -8.30
N ASP A 99 41.90 -1.52 -8.57
CA ASP A 99 43.34 -1.63 -8.81
C ASP A 99 44.02 -0.52 -8.00
N ALA A 100 45.04 -0.91 -7.25
CA ALA A 100 45.89 -0.05 -6.42
C ALA A 100 47.33 -0.11 -6.97
N PRO A 101 48.32 0.68 -6.49
CA PRO A 101 48.28 1.84 -5.58
C PRO A 101 49.13 3.04 -6.09
N ALA A 102 48.98 4.23 -5.49
CA ALA A 102 50.07 5.24 -5.44
C ALA A 102 49.95 6.19 -4.24
N ALA A 103 51.11 6.57 -3.72
CA ALA A 103 51.45 7.18 -2.43
C ALA A 103 50.98 8.65 -2.21
N PRO A 104 51.13 9.23 -1.01
CA PRO A 104 50.46 10.47 -0.62
C PRO A 104 51.28 11.71 -1.02
N ALA A 105 50.59 12.78 -1.46
CA ALA A 105 51.16 14.12 -1.56
C ALA A 105 50.19 15.16 -0.98
N VAL A 106 50.80 16.12 -0.30
CA VAL A 106 50.32 17.18 0.62
C VAL A 106 49.62 18.32 -0.18
N PRO A 107 48.75 19.16 0.43
CA PRO A 107 47.74 19.93 -0.31
C PRO A 107 48.23 21.32 -0.76
N GLU A 108 47.66 21.83 -1.85
CA GLU A 108 47.65 23.26 -2.17
C GLU A 108 46.24 23.77 -2.52
N PRO A 109 45.94 25.06 -2.28
CA PRO A 109 44.58 25.58 -2.21
C PRO A 109 44.12 26.31 -3.47
N ASP A 110 42.80 26.45 -3.54
CA ASP A 110 42.00 27.41 -4.31
C ASP A 110 42.13 27.44 -5.85
N ARG A 111 41.05 26.98 -6.50
CA ARG A 111 40.30 27.77 -7.49
C ARG A 111 38.97 27.10 -7.83
N ALA A 112 37.90 27.81 -7.46
CA ALA A 112 36.58 27.90 -8.09
C ALA A 112 36.11 26.71 -8.97
N GLU A 113 35.03 26.05 -8.52
CA GLU A 113 33.75 26.00 -9.23
C GLU A 113 32.75 25.21 -8.39
N TRP A 114 31.92 25.93 -7.64
CA TRP A 114 30.71 25.35 -7.05
C TRP A 114 29.71 25.11 -8.18
N ALA A 115 29.86 23.97 -8.86
CA ALA A 115 28.79 23.41 -9.67
C ALA A 115 27.66 23.00 -8.73
N GLY A 116 26.65 23.87 -8.63
CA GLY A 116 25.38 23.57 -7.97
C GLY A 116 24.73 22.35 -8.62
N GLY A 117 24.92 21.18 -8.00
CA GLY A 117 24.13 20.00 -8.28
C GLY A 117 22.69 20.28 -7.88
N THR A 118 21.83 20.49 -8.87
CA THR A 118 20.43 20.87 -8.71
C THR A 118 19.65 19.86 -7.84
N ASP A 119 18.91 20.36 -6.85
CA ASP A 119 17.79 19.74 -6.11
C ASP A 119 16.58 19.36 -7.01
N SER A 120 16.81 19.11 -8.30
CA SER A 120 15.77 18.84 -9.29
C SER A 120 15.07 17.49 -9.08
N THR A 121 15.79 16.51 -8.49
CA THR A 121 15.26 15.19 -8.14
C THR A 121 14.25 15.26 -7.00
N GLY A 122 14.53 16.03 -5.94
CA GLY A 122 13.62 16.20 -4.80
C GLY A 122 12.34 16.94 -5.17
N TYR A 123 12.46 18.00 -5.99
CA TYR A 123 11.29 18.75 -6.47
C TYR A 123 10.42 17.93 -7.43
N ALA A 124 11.02 17.10 -8.29
CA ALA A 124 10.29 16.20 -9.16
C ALA A 124 9.55 15.10 -8.38
N ASP A 125 10.19 14.48 -7.38
CA ASP A 125 9.57 13.46 -6.54
C ASP A 125 8.39 14.04 -5.74
N GLY A 126 8.57 15.23 -5.14
CA GLY A 126 7.49 15.97 -4.46
C GLY A 126 6.29 16.25 -5.37
N ARG A 127 6.52 16.77 -6.58
CA ARG A 127 5.45 16.99 -7.57
C ARG A 127 4.74 15.69 -7.95
N GLN A 128 5.46 14.57 -8.06
CA GLN A 128 4.85 13.29 -8.40
C GLN A 128 4.07 12.66 -7.23
N ALA A 129 4.52 12.87 -5.99
CA ALA A 129 3.76 12.54 -4.79
C ALA A 129 2.45 13.33 -4.75
N ASP A 130 2.50 14.63 -5.05
CA ASP A 130 1.32 15.49 -5.13
C ASP A 130 0.33 15.03 -6.20
N ARG A 131 0.82 14.59 -7.37
CA ARG A 131 -0.04 14.03 -8.43
C ARG A 131 -0.69 12.72 -8.03
N PHE A 132 0.05 11.80 -7.42
CA PHE A 132 -0.50 10.54 -6.93
C PHE A 132 -1.60 10.79 -5.88
N ALA A 133 -1.33 11.63 -4.89
CA ALA A 133 -2.29 11.98 -3.85
C ALA A 133 -3.53 12.69 -4.44
N SER A 134 -3.33 13.66 -5.33
CA SER A 134 -4.43 14.38 -5.99
C SER A 134 -5.32 13.43 -6.80
N GLY A 135 -4.72 12.51 -7.57
CA GLY A 135 -5.46 11.49 -8.31
C GLY A 135 -6.21 10.53 -7.39
N LEU A 136 -5.54 10.00 -6.36
CA LEU A 136 -6.13 9.05 -5.41
C LEU A 136 -7.33 9.67 -4.67
N TYR A 137 -7.15 10.86 -4.10
CA TYR A 137 -8.20 11.52 -3.34
C TYR A 137 -9.31 12.08 -4.22
N GLY A 138 -9.00 12.55 -5.43
CA GLY A 138 -10.02 12.96 -6.39
C GLY A 138 -10.93 11.80 -6.82
N LEU A 139 -10.38 10.59 -6.98
CA LEU A 139 -11.17 9.37 -7.20
C LEU A 139 -11.99 8.97 -5.98
N ALA A 140 -11.45 9.18 -4.77
CA ALA A 140 -12.18 8.91 -3.53
C ALA A 140 -13.38 9.84 -3.35
N ASP A 141 -13.20 11.14 -3.60
CA ASP A 141 -14.27 12.13 -3.56
C ASP A 141 -15.36 11.77 -4.59
N LEU A 142 -14.97 11.44 -5.83
CA LEU A 142 -15.91 11.00 -6.87
C LEU A 142 -16.67 9.71 -6.48
N ALA A 143 -15.97 8.74 -5.89
CA ALA A 143 -16.59 7.49 -5.44
C ALA A 143 -17.58 7.71 -4.29
N ARG A 144 -17.27 8.61 -3.36
CA ARG A 144 -18.17 8.98 -2.26
C ARG A 144 -19.40 9.72 -2.76
N GLU A 145 -19.24 10.69 -3.65
CA GLU A 145 -20.34 11.52 -4.17
C GLU A 145 -21.27 10.74 -5.11
N HIS A 146 -20.70 9.92 -6.02
CA HIS A 146 -21.47 9.33 -7.14
C HIS A 146 -21.43 7.80 -7.21
N GLY A 147 -20.57 7.13 -6.44
CA GLY A 147 -20.35 5.68 -6.58
C GLY A 147 -19.71 5.33 -7.94
N GLY A 148 -19.98 4.14 -8.47
CA GLY A 148 -19.67 3.77 -9.86
C GLY A 148 -18.19 3.59 -10.24
N LEU A 149 -17.25 3.88 -9.33
CA LEU A 149 -15.81 3.84 -9.61
C LEU A 149 -15.31 2.47 -10.13
N PRO A 150 -15.75 1.31 -9.62
CA PRO A 150 -15.31 0.01 -10.15
C PRO A 150 -15.65 -0.22 -11.63
N ALA A 151 -16.75 0.36 -12.12
CA ALA A 151 -17.13 0.31 -13.53
C ALA A 151 -16.28 1.30 -14.35
N ALA A 152 -16.04 2.51 -13.82
CA ALA A 152 -15.20 3.50 -14.47
C ALA A 152 -13.74 3.03 -14.64
N LEU A 153 -13.17 2.34 -13.65
CA LEU A 153 -11.83 1.76 -13.72
C LEU A 153 -11.69 0.64 -14.77
N ARG A 154 -12.80 0.03 -15.19
CA ARG A 154 -12.85 -0.96 -16.29
C ARG A 154 -13.21 -0.35 -17.65
N SER A 155 -13.33 0.97 -17.74
CA SER A 155 -13.73 1.65 -18.98
C SER A 155 -12.57 1.83 -19.96
N GLU A 156 -12.91 2.05 -21.23
CA GLU A 156 -11.96 2.46 -22.27
C GLU A 156 -11.22 3.75 -21.88
N THR A 157 -11.88 4.68 -21.19
CA THR A 157 -11.27 5.93 -20.70
C THR A 157 -10.09 5.65 -19.77
N ALA A 158 -10.22 4.66 -18.89
CA ALA A 158 -9.14 4.25 -17.99
C ALA A 158 -7.96 3.66 -18.79
N VAL A 159 -8.24 2.76 -19.74
CA VAL A 159 -7.20 2.14 -20.58
C VAL A 159 -6.45 3.20 -21.39
N ARG A 160 -7.15 4.14 -22.02
CA ARG A 160 -6.54 5.25 -22.77
C ARG A 160 -5.71 6.17 -21.88
N ALA A 161 -6.11 6.40 -20.63
CA ALA A 161 -5.32 7.18 -19.69
C ALA A 161 -4.00 6.47 -19.34
N LEU A 162 -4.05 5.16 -19.08
CA LEU A 162 -2.85 4.34 -18.84
C LEU A 162 -1.94 4.30 -20.06
N GLU A 163 -2.51 4.12 -21.26
CA GLU A 163 -1.77 4.14 -22.53
C GLU A 163 -1.02 5.46 -22.71
N ARG A 164 -1.72 6.60 -22.60
CA ARG A 164 -1.11 7.93 -22.69
C ARG A 164 0.02 8.11 -21.66
N ALA A 165 -0.19 7.68 -20.43
CA ALA A 165 0.82 7.79 -19.38
C ALA A 165 2.06 6.93 -19.68
N CYS A 166 1.89 5.73 -20.23
CA CYS A 166 3.01 4.85 -20.60
C CYS A 166 3.82 5.37 -21.81
N HIS A 167 3.20 6.17 -22.68
CA HIS A 167 3.86 6.75 -23.86
C HIS A 167 4.35 8.20 -23.67
N THR A 168 4.12 8.79 -22.50
CA THR A 168 4.62 10.14 -22.20
C THR A 168 6.16 10.13 -22.09
N PRO A 169 6.86 11.12 -22.65
CA PRO A 169 8.32 11.24 -22.49
C PRO A 169 8.74 11.23 -21.03
N GLY A 170 9.73 10.41 -20.70
CA GLY A 170 10.21 10.26 -19.33
C GLY A 170 9.39 9.30 -18.48
N ALA A 171 8.50 8.47 -19.06
CA ALA A 171 7.89 7.36 -18.34
C ALA A 171 8.92 6.26 -18.02
N LEU A 172 8.58 5.36 -17.09
CA LEU A 172 9.39 4.22 -16.70
C LEU A 172 9.70 3.37 -17.93
N HIS A 173 10.97 3.03 -18.12
CA HIS A 173 11.43 2.24 -19.27
C HIS A 173 10.64 0.92 -19.43
N GLY A 174 10.36 0.24 -18.32
CA GLY A 174 9.56 -0.99 -18.33
C GLY A 174 8.09 -0.79 -18.70
N ALA A 175 7.54 0.42 -18.57
CA ALA A 175 6.16 0.74 -18.92
C ALA A 175 5.97 1.03 -20.42
N HIS A 176 6.99 1.56 -21.11
CA HIS A 176 6.92 1.91 -22.54
C HIS A 176 6.59 0.72 -23.46
N GLN A 177 6.84 -0.51 -23.02
CA GLN A 177 6.56 -1.73 -23.78
C GLN A 177 5.16 -2.31 -23.52
N ALA A 178 4.32 -1.64 -22.71
CA ALA A 178 2.99 -2.12 -22.39
C ALA A 178 2.11 -2.23 -23.64
N ARG A 179 1.51 -3.40 -23.84
CA ARG A 179 0.49 -3.65 -24.88
C ARG A 179 -0.91 -3.46 -24.29
N VAL A 180 -1.93 -3.38 -25.14
CA VAL A 180 -3.34 -3.27 -24.70
C VAL A 180 -3.72 -4.36 -23.68
N ALA A 181 -3.27 -5.61 -23.89
CA ALA A 181 -3.51 -6.70 -22.95
C ALA A 181 -2.87 -6.46 -21.56
N ASP A 182 -1.69 -5.82 -21.52
CA ASP A 182 -1.03 -5.42 -20.28
C ASP A 182 -1.82 -4.31 -19.58
N LEU A 183 -2.30 -3.31 -20.34
CA LEU A 183 -3.09 -2.20 -19.81
C LEU A 183 -4.44 -2.67 -19.23
N LEU A 184 -5.11 -3.62 -19.90
CA LEU A 184 -6.33 -4.25 -19.37
C LEU A 184 -6.06 -5.04 -18.07
N THR A 185 -4.94 -5.77 -18.04
CA THR A 185 -4.52 -6.50 -16.84
C THR A 185 -4.23 -5.55 -15.68
N LEU A 186 -3.52 -4.44 -15.97
CA LEU A 186 -3.22 -3.39 -15.01
C LEU A 186 -4.50 -2.71 -14.51
N ALA A 187 -5.41 -2.34 -15.39
CA ALA A 187 -6.70 -1.74 -15.03
C ALA A 187 -7.50 -2.64 -14.07
N GLY A 188 -7.56 -3.95 -14.35
CA GLY A 188 -8.20 -4.92 -13.46
C GLY A 188 -7.48 -5.14 -12.12
N ALA A 189 -6.17 -4.92 -12.05
CA ALA A 189 -5.42 -4.97 -10.80
C ALA A 189 -5.60 -3.69 -9.97
N LEU A 190 -5.57 -2.52 -10.61
CA LEU A 190 -5.85 -1.23 -9.99
C LEU A 190 -7.28 -1.14 -9.48
N GLU A 191 -8.26 -1.63 -10.25
CA GLU A 191 -9.65 -1.72 -9.80
C GLU A 191 -9.75 -2.47 -8.47
N ARG A 192 -9.16 -3.66 -8.39
CA ARG A 192 -9.17 -4.47 -7.16
C ARG A 192 -8.47 -3.79 -6.00
N ALA A 193 -7.35 -3.10 -6.27
CA ALA A 193 -6.61 -2.38 -5.23
C ALA A 193 -7.37 -1.13 -4.72
N LEU A 194 -8.16 -0.48 -5.58
CA LEU A 194 -8.89 0.76 -5.29
C LEU A 194 -10.35 0.54 -4.87
N ARG A 195 -10.86 -0.70 -4.86
CA ARG A 195 -12.20 -1.03 -4.32
C ARG A 195 -12.50 -0.42 -2.94
N PRO A 196 -11.54 -0.34 -1.98
CA PRO A 196 -11.78 0.29 -0.70
C PRO A 196 -12.31 1.73 -0.76
N LEU A 197 -12.04 2.47 -1.86
CA LEU A 197 -12.55 3.82 -2.07
C LEU A 197 -14.07 3.88 -2.22
N SER A 198 -14.73 2.77 -2.56
CA SER A 198 -16.16 2.70 -2.84
C SER A 198 -16.94 1.87 -1.81
N LEU A 199 -16.31 1.44 -0.72
CA LEU A 199 -17.00 0.67 0.32
C LEU A 199 -17.91 1.56 1.16
N ASP A 200 -18.98 0.97 1.67
CA ASP A 200 -19.95 1.58 2.59
C ASP A 200 -19.43 1.64 4.04
N TRP A 201 -18.12 1.71 4.21
CA TRP A 201 -17.44 1.67 5.51
C TRP A 201 -17.45 3.03 6.23
N TYR A 202 -17.71 4.12 5.51
CA TYR A 202 -17.45 5.49 5.96
C TYR A 202 -18.65 6.24 6.56
N GLY A 203 -19.72 5.55 6.96
CA GLY A 203 -20.75 6.15 7.82
C GLY A 203 -21.88 6.96 7.20
N GLU A 204 -21.97 7.10 5.87
CA GLU A 204 -23.06 7.86 5.20
C GLU A 204 -23.98 7.03 4.30
N GLY A 205 -24.02 5.72 4.51
CA GLY A 205 -25.01 4.88 3.84
C GLY A 205 -26.25 4.70 4.71
N HIS A 206 -27.39 5.29 4.33
CA HIS A 206 -28.67 4.61 4.48
C HIS A 206 -28.58 3.33 3.67
N GLY A 207 -27.97 2.30 4.25
CA GLY A 207 -27.87 1.02 3.62
C GLY A 207 -29.25 0.36 3.65
N GLU A 208 -30.07 0.65 2.65
CA GLU A 208 -31.17 -0.22 2.27
C GLU A 208 -30.58 -1.34 1.41
N GLY A 209 -30.11 -2.39 2.07
CA GLY A 209 -29.58 -3.58 1.42
C GLY A 209 -29.36 -4.72 2.43
N PRO A 210 -29.56 -5.99 2.03
CA PRO A 210 -29.33 -7.11 2.92
C PRO A 210 -27.83 -7.19 3.26
N GLY A 211 -27.47 -6.91 4.52
CA GLY A 211 -26.08 -6.84 5.01
C GLY A 211 -25.58 -5.43 5.34
N ALA A 212 -26.34 -4.39 4.99
CA ALA A 212 -26.12 -3.06 5.51
C ALA A 212 -26.37 -3.07 7.02
N THR A 213 -25.34 -2.75 7.77
CA THR A 213 -25.35 -2.89 9.21
C THR A 213 -25.27 -1.45 9.72
N ALA A 214 -26.44 -0.93 10.11
CA ALA A 214 -26.63 0.45 10.54
C ALA A 214 -25.63 0.78 11.67
N GLY A 215 -24.91 1.89 11.51
CA GLY A 215 -23.91 2.35 12.46
C GLY A 215 -22.98 3.37 11.81
N PRO A 216 -22.26 4.19 12.60
CA PRO A 216 -21.43 5.28 12.11
C PRO A 216 -20.22 4.81 11.28
N GLY A 217 -19.87 3.52 11.36
CA GLY A 217 -18.71 2.96 10.65
C GLY A 217 -17.43 3.72 10.99
N LEU A 218 -16.57 3.96 10.00
CA LEU A 218 -15.32 4.70 10.19
C LEU A 218 -15.50 6.20 10.50
N SER A 219 -16.71 6.75 10.39
CA SER A 219 -16.96 8.14 10.81
C SER A 219 -17.08 8.30 12.34
N GLY A 220 -17.32 7.20 13.06
CA GLY A 220 -17.50 7.21 14.52
C GLY A 220 -16.36 6.58 15.31
N VAL A 221 -15.21 6.34 14.68
CA VAL A 221 -14.04 5.75 15.37
C VAL A 221 -13.00 6.82 15.70
N ASP A 222 -12.36 6.67 16.87
CA ASP A 222 -11.34 7.61 17.35
C ASP A 222 -9.97 7.41 16.67
N LEU A 223 -9.72 6.22 16.11
CA LEU A 223 -8.44 5.84 15.52
C LEU A 223 -8.63 4.77 14.45
N CYS A 224 -7.98 4.95 13.29
CA CYS A 224 -7.85 3.91 12.28
C CYS A 224 -6.48 3.23 12.36
N HIS A 225 -6.45 1.92 12.63
CA HIS A 225 -5.22 1.12 12.61
C HIS A 225 -5.15 0.25 11.35
N ALA A 226 -4.24 0.58 10.44
CA ALA A 226 -3.94 -0.24 9.26
C ALA A 226 -2.78 -1.21 9.52
N ALA A 227 -3.01 -2.51 9.28
CA ALA A 227 -1.99 -3.56 9.43
C ALA A 227 -1.01 -3.65 8.24
N SER A 228 -1.15 -2.77 7.24
CA SER A 228 -0.18 -2.57 6.16
C SER A 228 -0.42 -1.25 5.44
N ALA A 229 0.63 -0.72 4.82
CA ALA A 229 0.64 0.51 4.01
C ALA A 229 0.16 0.29 2.55
N GLY A 230 -0.47 -0.85 2.26
CA GLY A 230 -1.06 -1.15 0.95
C GLY A 230 -2.56 -0.79 0.88
N PRO A 231 -3.38 -1.53 0.10
CA PRO A 231 -4.83 -1.31 0.03
C PRO A 231 -5.57 -1.31 1.38
N ALA A 232 -5.01 -1.97 2.40
CA ALA A 232 -5.56 -1.96 3.77
C ALA A 232 -5.44 -0.60 4.47
N ALA A 233 -4.55 0.28 4.03
CA ALA A 233 -4.44 1.65 4.55
C ALA A 233 -5.46 2.61 3.94
N LEU A 234 -6.05 2.28 2.77
CA LEU A 234 -7.00 3.17 2.09
C LEU A 234 -8.18 3.60 2.97
N PRO A 235 -8.85 2.72 3.72
CA PRO A 235 -9.93 3.15 4.60
C PRO A 235 -9.47 4.14 5.67
N GLY A 236 -8.29 3.96 6.25
CA GLY A 236 -7.72 4.88 7.23
C GLY A 236 -7.28 6.22 6.61
N LEU A 237 -6.74 6.21 5.39
CA LEU A 237 -6.44 7.43 4.63
C LEU A 237 -7.70 8.24 4.34
N LEU A 238 -8.79 7.58 3.97
CA LEU A 238 -10.07 8.22 3.71
C LEU A 238 -10.76 8.71 4.98
N ALA A 239 -10.79 7.91 6.05
CA ALA A 239 -11.32 8.34 7.34
C ALA A 239 -10.58 9.57 7.86
N ARG A 240 -9.25 9.58 7.72
CA ARG A 240 -8.43 10.75 8.03
C ARG A 240 -8.79 11.99 7.20
N ARG A 241 -9.03 11.82 5.89
CA ARG A 241 -9.39 12.93 4.98
C ARG A 241 -10.79 13.47 5.27
N PHE A 242 -11.76 12.59 5.43
CA PHE A 242 -13.18 12.95 5.52
C PHE A 242 -13.61 13.34 6.94
N PHE A 243 -13.02 12.72 7.97
CA PHE A 243 -13.46 12.86 9.35
C PHE A 243 -12.35 13.33 10.31
N GLY A 244 -11.13 13.51 9.81
CA GLY A 244 -9.98 13.88 10.65
C GLY A 244 -9.46 12.74 11.55
N THR A 245 -10.01 11.53 11.44
CA THR A 245 -9.60 10.37 12.23
C THR A 245 -8.10 10.08 12.06
N PRO A 246 -7.30 10.02 13.14
CA PRO A 246 -5.90 9.66 13.05
C PRO A 246 -5.68 8.27 12.42
N LEU A 247 -4.62 8.14 11.62
CA LEU A 247 -4.19 6.88 11.02
C LEU A 247 -2.91 6.37 11.69
N LEU A 248 -2.96 5.15 12.22
CA LEU A 248 -1.82 4.38 12.69
C LEU A 248 -1.51 3.27 11.67
N VAL A 249 -0.26 3.13 11.27
CA VAL A 249 0.18 2.05 10.36
C VAL A 249 1.18 1.16 11.06
N THR A 250 0.87 -0.13 11.16
CA THR A 250 1.81 -1.14 11.69
C THR A 250 2.21 -2.11 10.60
N GLU A 251 3.51 -2.27 10.38
CA GLU A 251 4.05 -3.25 9.41
C GLU A 251 5.21 -4.05 10.01
N TYR A 252 5.08 -5.39 9.99
CA TYR A 252 6.12 -6.32 10.45
C TYR A 252 7.02 -6.87 9.33
N GLY A 253 6.60 -6.68 8.08
CA GLY A 253 7.36 -7.01 6.89
C GLY A 253 7.22 -5.89 5.88
N VAL A 254 8.26 -5.66 5.07
CA VAL A 254 8.21 -4.65 4.01
C VAL A 254 7.39 -5.22 2.86
N ARG A 255 6.08 -4.98 2.87
CA ARG A 255 5.13 -5.51 1.86
C ARG A 255 5.53 -5.14 0.44
N LEU A 256 6.07 -3.95 0.27
CA LEU A 256 6.62 -3.47 -1.00
C LEU A 256 7.82 -4.31 -1.45
N ARG A 257 8.74 -4.66 -0.54
CA ARG A 257 9.87 -5.55 -0.82
C ARG A 257 9.42 -6.96 -1.15
N GLU A 258 8.44 -7.51 -0.42
CA GLU A 258 7.83 -8.81 -0.75
C GLU A 258 7.26 -8.80 -2.18
N TYR A 259 6.57 -7.70 -2.56
CA TYR A 259 6.05 -7.53 -3.91
C TYR A 259 7.16 -7.46 -4.96
N TYR A 260 8.23 -6.70 -4.71
CA TYR A 260 9.38 -6.64 -5.61
C TYR A 260 10.07 -8.00 -5.74
N LEU A 261 10.31 -8.71 -4.64
CA LEU A 261 10.95 -10.03 -4.63
C LEU A 261 10.09 -11.07 -5.35
N ALA A 262 8.78 -11.09 -5.12
CA ALA A 262 7.87 -11.95 -5.86
C ALA A 262 7.79 -11.60 -7.36
N SER A 263 7.98 -10.32 -7.69
CA SER A 263 7.99 -9.83 -9.08
C SER A 263 9.33 -10.08 -9.81
N ALA A 264 10.42 -10.18 -9.07
CA ALA A 264 11.77 -10.46 -9.58
C ALA A 264 12.10 -11.96 -9.61
N ALA A 265 11.50 -12.75 -8.70
CA ALA A 265 11.61 -14.19 -8.69
C ALA A 265 11.05 -14.74 -10.01
N ARG A 266 11.93 -15.24 -10.87
CA ARG A 266 11.57 -15.99 -12.07
C ARG A 266 10.69 -17.17 -11.62
N PRO A 267 9.43 -17.29 -12.08
CA PRO A 267 8.52 -18.26 -11.48
C PRO A 267 8.96 -19.68 -11.83
N ALA A 268 9.23 -20.49 -10.81
CA ALA A 268 9.10 -21.95 -10.89
C ALA A 268 7.61 -22.39 -10.94
N ALA A 269 6.68 -21.43 -10.76
CA ALA A 269 5.24 -21.61 -10.89
C ALA A 269 4.77 -21.48 -12.36
N PRO A 270 3.64 -22.08 -12.76
CA PRO A 270 3.14 -22.02 -14.13
C PRO A 270 2.94 -20.57 -14.60
N ARG A 271 3.40 -20.29 -15.84
CA ARG A 271 3.43 -18.95 -16.48
C ARG A 271 2.07 -18.26 -16.58
N SER A 272 0.97 -18.97 -16.38
CA SER A 272 -0.41 -18.45 -16.50
C SER A 272 -0.83 -17.49 -15.40
N ALA A 273 -0.08 -17.38 -14.29
CA ALA A 273 -0.39 -16.49 -13.16
C ALA A 273 0.60 -15.32 -12.98
N ALA A 274 1.68 -15.26 -13.76
CA ALA A 274 2.72 -14.25 -13.63
C ALA A 274 2.43 -13.05 -14.54
N HIS A 275 2.31 -11.85 -13.95
CA HIS A 275 2.16 -10.59 -14.69
C HIS A 275 3.33 -10.35 -15.63
N SER A 276 3.11 -9.69 -16.77
CA SER A 276 4.16 -9.25 -17.70
C SER A 276 5.08 -8.20 -17.07
N GLY A 277 6.26 -7.98 -17.67
CA GLY A 277 7.24 -6.99 -17.20
C GLY A 277 6.65 -5.58 -16.99
N PRO A 278 5.92 -5.03 -17.98
CA PRO A 278 5.28 -3.72 -17.84
C PRO A 278 4.26 -3.66 -16.69
N VAL A 279 3.40 -4.68 -16.57
CA VAL A 279 2.40 -4.74 -15.48
C VAL A 279 3.07 -4.80 -14.12
N ARG A 280 4.12 -5.62 -13.96
CA ARG A 280 4.89 -5.69 -12.69
C ARG A 280 5.51 -4.34 -12.35
N THR A 281 6.09 -3.67 -13.33
CA THR A 281 6.73 -2.35 -13.15
C THR A 281 5.73 -1.30 -12.66
N LEU A 282 4.59 -1.19 -13.34
CA LEU A 282 3.56 -0.20 -13.03
C LEU A 282 2.86 -0.49 -11.70
N LEU A 283 2.56 -1.76 -11.40
CA LEU A 283 1.99 -2.13 -10.11
C LEU A 283 2.98 -1.93 -8.97
N ALA A 284 4.27 -2.18 -9.18
CA ALA A 284 5.27 -1.91 -8.15
C ALA A 284 5.37 -0.40 -7.85
N SER A 285 5.35 0.42 -8.90
CA SER A 285 5.30 1.89 -8.79
C SER A 285 4.06 2.34 -8.03
N PHE A 286 2.87 1.80 -8.36
CA PHE A 286 1.63 2.06 -7.63
C PHE A 286 1.73 1.69 -6.13
N GLN A 287 2.24 0.50 -5.81
CA GLN A 287 2.37 0.06 -4.41
C GLN A 287 3.36 0.93 -3.63
N GLY A 288 4.47 1.34 -4.25
CA GLY A 288 5.46 2.22 -3.63
C GLY A 288 4.86 3.60 -3.29
N ARG A 289 4.14 4.19 -4.25
CA ARG A 289 3.46 5.47 -4.05
C ARG A 289 2.33 5.40 -3.01
N LEU A 290 1.54 4.32 -3.02
CA LEU A 290 0.50 4.11 -2.00
C LEU A 290 1.09 3.97 -0.60
N ALA A 291 2.19 3.21 -0.47
CA ALA A 291 2.88 3.05 0.80
C ALA A 291 3.45 4.37 1.31
N ALA A 292 4.06 5.16 0.43
CA ALA A 292 4.59 6.48 0.78
C ALA A 292 3.50 7.45 1.23
N GLU A 293 2.36 7.50 0.52
CA GLU A 293 1.23 8.32 0.95
C GLU A 293 0.68 7.87 2.30
N ALA A 294 0.57 6.54 2.52
CA ALA A 294 0.17 5.99 3.80
C ALA A 294 1.11 6.42 4.94
N TYR A 295 2.43 6.36 4.74
CA TYR A 295 3.41 6.80 5.74
C TYR A 295 3.41 8.31 5.96
N ALA A 296 3.30 9.09 4.90
CA ALA A 296 3.28 10.55 4.98
C ALA A 296 2.06 11.08 5.74
N ARG A 297 0.91 10.40 5.63
CA ARG A 297 -0.34 10.80 6.28
C ARG A 297 -0.58 10.17 7.64
N ALA A 298 0.06 9.04 7.93
CA ALA A 298 -0.04 8.40 9.24
C ALA A 298 0.40 9.36 10.35
N ALA A 299 -0.37 9.39 11.43
CA ALA A 299 -0.01 10.08 12.67
C ALA A 299 1.13 9.34 13.38
N LEU A 300 1.17 8.02 13.25
CA LEU A 300 2.20 7.16 13.81
C LEU A 300 2.41 5.93 12.90
N VAL A 301 3.67 5.54 12.70
CA VAL A 301 4.06 4.34 11.97
C VAL A 301 4.90 3.46 12.88
N THR A 302 4.50 2.19 13.05
CA THR A 302 5.18 1.24 13.93
C THR A 302 5.82 0.11 13.12
N PRO A 303 7.10 0.24 12.73
CA PRO A 303 7.85 -0.84 12.12
C PRO A 303 8.10 -1.99 13.10
N GLY A 304 8.03 -3.23 12.60
CA GLY A 304 8.31 -4.43 13.39
C GLY A 304 9.78 -4.65 13.74
N ASN A 305 10.71 -3.96 13.06
CA ASN A 305 12.15 -4.02 13.31
C ASN A 305 12.87 -2.85 12.60
N THR A 306 14.17 -2.68 12.87
CA THR A 306 15.01 -1.63 12.27
C THR A 306 15.19 -1.77 10.76
N HIS A 307 15.09 -2.99 10.20
CA HIS A 307 15.16 -3.18 8.76
C HIS A 307 13.92 -2.62 8.06
N VAL A 308 12.73 -2.90 8.58
CA VAL A 308 11.46 -2.34 8.09
C VAL A 308 11.46 -0.82 8.24
N ARG A 309 11.93 -0.30 9.38
CA ARG A 309 12.05 1.15 9.61
C ARG A 309 12.83 1.86 8.50
N ARG A 310 14.02 1.36 8.15
CA ARG A 310 14.86 1.94 7.08
C ARG A 310 14.16 1.96 5.72
N TRP A 311 13.34 0.94 5.44
CA TRP A 311 12.54 0.93 4.21
C TRP A 311 11.43 1.98 4.24
N GLN A 312 10.77 2.16 5.38
CA GLN A 312 9.73 3.17 5.56
C GLN A 312 10.30 4.59 5.44
N GLU A 313 11.46 4.85 6.04
CA GLU A 313 12.19 6.13 5.90
C GLU A 313 12.52 6.43 4.42
N ARG A 314 13.03 5.44 3.68
CA ARG A 314 13.23 5.57 2.21
C ARG A 314 11.94 5.76 1.42
N CYS A 315 10.80 5.38 1.98
CA CYS A 315 9.49 5.64 1.38
C CYS A 315 8.88 6.98 1.84
N GLY A 316 9.64 7.84 2.52
CA GLY A 316 9.19 9.17 2.96
C GLY A 316 8.52 9.20 4.33
N ALA A 317 8.61 8.15 5.14
CA ALA A 317 8.12 8.18 6.51
C ALA A 317 8.96 9.14 7.37
N ALA A 318 8.30 10.10 8.03
CA ALA A 318 8.96 11.07 8.89
C ALA A 318 9.59 10.39 10.13
N PRO A 319 10.91 10.55 10.40
CA PRO A 319 11.59 9.89 11.51
C PRO A 319 10.93 10.08 12.88
N GLU A 320 10.37 11.26 13.12
CA GLU A 320 9.69 11.62 14.36
C GLU A 320 8.39 10.84 14.59
N ARG A 321 7.75 10.36 13.51
CA ARG A 321 6.52 9.55 13.53
C ARG A 321 6.77 8.05 13.54
N LEU A 322 8.04 7.61 13.52
CA LEU A 322 8.40 6.20 13.56
C LEU A 322 8.66 5.74 15.01
N ARG A 323 8.01 4.65 15.40
CA ARG A 323 8.21 3.97 16.69
C ARG A 323 8.33 2.47 16.47
N THR A 324 9.56 1.94 16.47
CA THR A 324 9.79 0.51 16.26
C THR A 324 9.19 -0.29 17.41
N VAL A 325 8.26 -1.20 17.09
CA VAL A 325 7.64 -2.13 18.05
C VAL A 325 7.98 -3.55 17.61
N TYR A 326 8.88 -4.19 18.34
CA TYR A 326 9.25 -5.58 18.04
C TYR A 326 8.08 -6.52 18.36
N PRO A 327 7.71 -7.43 17.44
CA PRO A 327 6.66 -8.39 17.73
C PRO A 327 7.11 -9.30 18.87
N GLY A 328 6.38 -9.31 19.97
CA GLY A 328 6.60 -10.29 21.04
C GLY A 328 6.46 -11.72 20.53
N MET A 329 7.27 -12.62 21.06
CA MET A 329 7.03 -14.05 20.94
C MET A 329 6.19 -14.51 22.13
N ASP A 330 5.21 -15.36 21.86
CA ASP A 330 4.45 -16.03 22.91
C ASP A 330 5.39 -17.00 23.64
N ALA A 331 5.88 -16.59 24.81
CA ALA A 331 6.88 -17.31 25.59
C ALA A 331 6.36 -18.66 26.10
N SER A 332 5.03 -18.84 26.22
CA SER A 332 4.43 -20.10 26.67
C SER A 332 4.80 -21.28 25.76
N ARG A 333 5.00 -21.03 24.48
CA ARG A 333 5.42 -22.03 23.47
C ARG A 333 6.88 -22.49 23.63
N PHE A 334 7.67 -21.77 24.41
CA PHE A 334 9.08 -22.06 24.66
C PHE A 334 9.36 -22.49 26.10
N ALA A 335 8.32 -22.50 26.96
CA ALA A 335 8.44 -22.91 28.36
C ALA A 335 8.96 -24.35 28.50
N GLU A 336 8.59 -25.27 27.59
CA GLU A 336 9.01 -26.68 27.64
C GLU A 336 10.48 -26.94 27.27
N VAL A 337 11.18 -25.96 26.67
CA VAL A 337 12.57 -26.14 26.21
C VAL A 337 13.58 -25.79 27.29
N GLY A 338 13.20 -24.96 28.28
CA GLY A 338 14.08 -24.52 29.36
C GLY A 338 14.42 -25.60 30.39
N GLU A 339 13.58 -26.64 30.54
CA GLU A 339 13.75 -27.64 31.59
C GLU A 339 14.62 -28.86 31.20
N ARG A 340 14.93 -29.06 29.91
CA ARG A 340 15.76 -30.21 29.47
C ARG A 340 17.27 -29.93 29.45
N GLY A 341 17.69 -28.67 29.64
CA GLY A 341 19.11 -28.27 29.54
C GLY A 341 19.87 -28.17 30.87
N ALA A 342 19.19 -28.25 32.02
CA ALA A 342 19.78 -27.94 33.33
C ALA A 342 19.67 -29.10 34.36
N GLY A 343 19.53 -30.34 33.90
CA GLY A 343 19.26 -31.50 34.76
C GLY A 343 20.30 -32.63 34.71
N GLY A 344 21.55 -32.37 34.32
CA GLY A 344 22.54 -33.45 34.15
C GLY A 344 23.98 -33.06 34.47
N ALA A 345 24.33 -32.98 35.76
CA ALA A 345 25.61 -33.43 36.31
C ALA A 345 25.69 -33.10 37.81
N GLY A 346 25.34 -34.06 38.68
CA GLY A 346 25.52 -33.89 40.11
C GLY A 346 25.29 -35.14 40.96
N ARG A 347 26.37 -35.96 41.10
CA ARG A 347 26.63 -36.98 42.17
C ARG A 347 25.74 -38.22 42.17
N ALA A 348 26.18 -39.43 42.55
CA ALA A 348 27.28 -39.92 43.40
C ALA A 348 27.87 -41.21 42.76
N GLY A 349 29.12 -41.64 42.99
CA GLY A 349 29.82 -41.72 44.27
C GLY A 349 29.60 -43.12 44.82
#